data_AF-A0A0J0YBM7-F1
#
_entry.id   AF-A0A0J0YBM7-F1
#
_cell.length_a   1.000
_cell.length_b   1.000
_cell.length_c   1.000
_cell.angle_alpha   90.00
_cell.angle_beta   90.00
_cell.angle_gamma   90.00
#
_symmetry.space_group_name_H-M   'P 1'
#
loop_
_entity.id
_entity.type
_entity.pdbx_description
1 polymer ?
#
loop_
_entity_poly.entity_id
_entity_poly.type
_entity_poly.pdbx_seq_one_letter_code
_entity_poly.pdbx_strand_id
1 'polypeptide(L)'
;MFDLFKSKGDSQPDDVKGIRHEVLQFVKQELQKAEGGEGANIKGLALYINCSSAERQVYEAAVYADEPEQLKNEIQRISDDYSLDLPGNWLLNIHFDETLPDEAIKMSQLPVALFVKTKTHFVKLQATAFIKALSGKTSRPGYLISSEGGKYNIGRDEKAQSDEGYFRTNHIAFPSESDDERNKYISRQHAHIEWNKNLAKFVIYADEGGIPPRNKVKLRSALTEKIVKLHATQIGQELEEGDQIILGESVVLEFSYEKPDATPES
;
A
#
# COMPACT_ATOMS: atom_id res chain seq x y z
N MET A 1 4.87 -2.75 -48.06
CA MET A 1 3.46 -2.30 -48.13
C MET A 1 3.38 -1.10 -47.21
N PHE A 2 3.39 0.10 -47.81
CA PHE A 2 3.27 1.38 -47.12
C PHE A 2 1.79 1.70 -47.00
N ASP A 3 1.32 2.01 -45.79
CA ASP A 3 0.05 2.71 -45.60
C ASP A 3 0.34 4.12 -45.09
N LEU A 4 0.45 5.03 -46.07
CA LEU A 4 0.43 6.47 -45.90
C LEU A 4 -1.03 6.93 -46.08
N PHE A 5 -1.50 7.77 -45.14
CA PHE A 5 -2.76 8.54 -45.15
C PHE A 5 -4.06 7.78 -44.84
N LYS A 6 -4.45 7.79 -43.56
CA LYS A 6 -5.84 8.06 -43.20
C LYS A 6 -5.98 9.53 -42.81
N SER A 7 -6.97 10.17 -43.41
CA SER A 7 -7.28 11.59 -43.43
C SER A 7 -7.54 12.20 -42.05
N LYS A 8 -7.02 13.42 -41.87
CA LYS A 8 -7.51 14.44 -40.93
C LYS A 8 -9.02 14.58 -41.00
N GLY A 9 -9.70 14.48 -39.85
CA GLY A 9 -11.13 14.72 -39.75
C GLY A 9 -11.78 14.16 -38.48
N ASP A 10 -11.21 14.42 -37.30
CA ASP A 10 -11.98 14.79 -36.11
C ASP A 10 -11.02 15.21 -34.97
N SER A 11 -10.92 16.53 -34.80
CA SER A 11 -10.58 17.28 -33.57
C SER A 11 -9.54 16.73 -32.57
N GLN A 12 -8.32 16.41 -33.00
CA GLN A 12 -7.16 16.45 -32.10
C GLN A 12 -6.55 17.87 -32.12
N PRO A 13 -6.33 18.52 -30.97
CA PRO A 13 -5.64 19.79 -30.94
C PRO A 13 -4.17 19.61 -31.28
N ASP A 14 -3.75 20.14 -32.43
CA ASP A 14 -2.36 20.09 -32.91
C ASP A 14 -1.49 21.23 -32.30
N ASP A 15 -2.07 22.13 -31.50
CA ASP A 15 -1.39 23.32 -30.97
C ASP A 15 -1.32 23.33 -29.44
N VAL A 16 -0.30 24.02 -28.90
CA VAL A 16 0.00 24.12 -27.46
C VAL A 16 -1.22 24.51 -26.63
N LYS A 17 -2.04 25.45 -27.10
CA LYS A 17 -3.20 25.94 -26.34
C LYS A 17 -4.33 24.91 -26.34
N GLY A 18 -4.58 24.28 -27.48
CA GLY A 18 -5.56 23.21 -27.59
C GLY A 18 -5.22 22.02 -26.69
N ILE A 19 -3.97 21.55 -26.75
CA ILE A 19 -3.50 20.44 -25.89
C ILE A 19 -3.66 20.80 -24.42
N ARG A 20 -3.22 22.00 -24.01
CA ARG A 20 -3.37 22.45 -22.63
C ARG A 20 -4.84 22.51 -22.19
N HIS A 21 -5.72 23.04 -23.05
CA HIS A 21 -7.14 23.11 -22.75
C HIS A 21 -7.74 21.71 -22.51
N GLU A 22 -7.43 20.77 -23.40
CA GLU A 22 -7.90 19.38 -23.29
C GLU A 22 -7.35 18.68 -22.04
N VAL A 23 -6.07 18.86 -21.72
CA VAL A 23 -5.47 18.32 -20.48
C VAL A 23 -6.17 18.89 -19.24
N LEU A 24 -6.46 20.19 -19.21
CA LEU A 24 -7.17 20.81 -18.08
C LEU A 24 -8.61 20.32 -17.96
N GLN A 25 -9.34 20.17 -19.07
CA GLN A 25 -10.69 19.60 -19.04
C GLN A 25 -10.66 18.14 -18.58
N PHE A 26 -9.67 17.38 -19.01
CA PHE A 26 -9.49 16.01 -18.58
C PHE A 26 -9.23 15.93 -17.06
N VAL A 27 -8.26 16.70 -16.54
CA VAL A 27 -7.99 16.78 -15.10
C VAL A 27 -9.23 17.17 -14.31
N LYS A 28 -9.96 18.19 -14.77
CA LYS A 28 -11.22 18.63 -14.15
C LYS A 28 -12.24 17.49 -14.06
N GLN A 29 -12.49 16.79 -15.17
CA GLN A 29 -13.50 15.73 -15.23
C GLN A 29 -13.14 14.58 -14.28
N GLU A 30 -11.87 14.22 -14.19
CA GLU A 30 -11.43 13.16 -13.28
C GLU A 30 -11.45 13.60 -11.81
N LEU A 31 -11.09 14.86 -11.51
CA LEU A 31 -11.24 15.41 -10.16
C LEU A 31 -12.72 15.46 -9.71
N GLN A 32 -13.64 15.78 -10.63
CA GLN A 32 -15.08 15.78 -10.34
C GLN A 32 -15.65 14.38 -10.06
N LYS A 33 -15.01 13.32 -10.56
CA LYS A 33 -15.38 11.93 -10.30
C LYS A 33 -14.71 11.38 -9.03
N ALA A 34 -13.53 11.89 -8.69
CA ALA A 34 -12.76 11.44 -7.55
C ALA A 34 -13.51 11.70 -6.24
N GLU A 35 -13.56 10.69 -5.36
CA GLU A 35 -14.05 10.78 -3.97
C GLU A 35 -15.46 11.42 -3.84
N GLY A 36 -16.36 11.16 -4.79
CA GLY A 36 -17.73 11.68 -4.72
C GLY A 36 -17.86 13.20 -4.90
N GLY A 37 -16.81 13.86 -5.41
CA GLY A 37 -16.76 15.32 -5.63
C GLY A 37 -15.99 16.09 -4.55
N GLU A 38 -15.41 15.41 -3.55
CA GLU A 38 -14.65 16.05 -2.46
C GLU A 38 -13.14 15.77 -2.59
N GLY A 39 -12.38 16.71 -3.13
CA GLY A 39 -10.92 16.58 -3.34
C GLY A 39 -10.06 16.80 -2.08
N ALA A 40 -10.66 16.98 -0.90
CA ALA A 40 -9.95 17.22 0.37
C ALA A 40 -8.95 16.11 0.75
N ASN A 41 -9.06 14.93 0.15
CA ASN A 41 -8.16 13.80 0.37
C ASN A 41 -7.08 13.67 -0.70
N ILE A 42 -7.03 14.54 -1.70
CA ILE A 42 -6.02 14.52 -2.75
C ILE A 42 -4.72 15.12 -2.22
N LYS A 43 -3.62 14.38 -2.35
CA LYS A 43 -2.25 14.78 -1.98
C LYS A 43 -1.44 15.22 -3.18
N GLY A 44 -1.80 14.77 -4.38
CA GLY A 44 -1.12 15.21 -5.58
C GLY A 44 -1.68 14.58 -6.85
N LEU A 45 -1.21 15.09 -7.97
CA LEU A 45 -1.51 14.61 -9.31
C LEU A 45 -0.21 14.24 -10.01
N ALA A 46 -0.25 13.21 -10.83
CA ALA A 46 0.84 12.88 -11.75
C ALA A 46 0.28 12.76 -13.17
N LEU A 47 0.82 13.57 -14.07
CA LEU A 47 0.55 13.49 -15.51
C LEU A 47 1.65 12.67 -16.17
N TYR A 48 1.24 11.68 -16.95
CA TYR A 48 2.13 10.84 -17.75
C TYR A 48 1.85 11.10 -19.22
N ILE A 49 2.88 11.49 -19.97
CA ILE A 49 2.77 11.87 -21.38
C ILE A 49 3.67 10.95 -22.19
N ASN A 50 3.06 10.18 -23.09
CA ASN A 50 3.76 9.22 -23.96
C ASN A 50 3.61 9.64 -25.42
N CYS A 51 4.20 10.77 -25.77
CA CYS A 51 4.17 11.36 -27.10
C CYS A 51 5.40 10.97 -27.92
N SER A 52 5.33 11.10 -29.24
CA SER A 52 6.51 10.88 -30.09
C SER A 52 7.58 11.96 -29.85
N SER A 53 8.85 11.67 -30.14
CA SER A 53 9.94 12.65 -30.03
C SER A 53 9.70 13.91 -30.88
N ALA A 54 8.93 13.80 -31.97
CA ALA A 54 8.60 14.92 -32.85
C ALA A 54 7.59 15.91 -32.22
N GLU A 55 6.74 15.42 -31.31
CA GLU A 55 5.67 16.19 -30.68
C GLU A 55 6.05 16.67 -29.27
N ARG A 56 7.12 16.12 -28.69
CA ARG A 56 7.53 16.34 -27.31
C ARG A 56 7.55 17.81 -26.90
N GLN A 57 8.17 18.67 -27.70
CA GLN A 57 8.27 20.11 -27.40
C GLN A 57 6.89 20.79 -27.29
N VAL A 58 5.91 20.34 -28.08
CA VAL A 58 4.54 20.88 -28.05
C VAL A 58 3.87 20.49 -26.73
N TYR A 59 4.03 19.24 -26.29
CA TYR A 59 3.50 18.78 -25.01
C TYR A 59 4.21 19.43 -23.82
N GLU A 60 5.55 19.51 -23.84
CA GLU A 60 6.33 20.20 -22.81
C GLU A 60 5.87 21.66 -22.65
N ALA A 61 5.64 22.37 -23.76
CA ALA A 61 5.09 23.72 -23.72
C ALA A 61 3.64 23.76 -23.21
N ALA A 62 2.82 22.77 -23.58
CA ALA A 62 1.40 22.71 -23.17
C ALA A 62 1.25 22.49 -21.66
N VAL A 63 2.14 21.71 -21.04
CA VAL A 63 2.11 21.42 -19.60
C VAL A 63 3.08 22.24 -18.77
N TYR A 64 3.73 23.25 -19.38
CA TYR A 64 4.75 24.07 -18.74
C TYR A 64 5.84 23.23 -18.06
N ALA A 65 6.47 22.29 -18.79
CA ALA A 65 7.42 21.33 -18.21
C ALA A 65 8.59 22.01 -17.45
N ASP A 66 9.06 23.17 -17.90
CA ASP A 66 10.10 23.95 -17.23
C ASP A 66 9.59 24.77 -16.03
N GLU A 67 8.29 25.06 -15.99
CA GLU A 67 7.63 25.88 -14.96
C GLU A 67 6.29 25.24 -14.49
N PRO A 68 6.31 24.03 -13.90
CA PRO A 68 5.10 23.25 -13.63
C PRO A 68 4.12 23.92 -12.66
N GLU A 69 4.58 24.89 -11.86
CA GLU A 69 3.72 25.69 -10.99
C GLU A 69 2.68 26.51 -11.80
N GLN A 70 2.95 26.86 -13.06
CA GLN A 70 1.96 27.51 -13.92
C GLN A 70 0.76 26.59 -14.17
N LEU A 71 1.00 25.33 -14.58
CA LEU A 71 -0.06 24.35 -14.79
C LEU A 71 -0.79 24.04 -13.49
N LYS A 72 -0.04 23.89 -12.38
CA LYS A 72 -0.60 23.65 -11.05
C LYS A 72 -1.54 24.78 -10.62
N ASN A 73 -1.19 26.03 -10.84
CA ASN A 73 -2.05 27.18 -10.55
C ASN A 73 -3.32 27.20 -11.40
N GLU A 74 -3.24 26.80 -12.67
CA GLU A 74 -4.41 26.66 -13.54
C GLU A 74 -5.35 25.54 -13.03
N ILE A 75 -4.79 24.39 -12.61
CA ILE A 75 -5.56 23.29 -12.01
C ILE A 75 -6.18 23.71 -10.68
N GLN A 76 -5.45 24.44 -9.82
CA GLN A 76 -5.99 24.95 -8.55
C GLN A 76 -7.18 25.89 -8.80
N ARG A 77 -7.06 26.81 -9.76
CA ARG A 77 -8.16 27.72 -10.10
C ARG A 77 -9.41 26.95 -10.55
N ILE A 78 -9.25 25.91 -11.36
CA ILE A 78 -10.35 25.02 -11.75
C ILE A 78 -10.96 24.34 -10.53
N SER A 79 -10.14 23.81 -9.62
CA SER A 79 -10.63 23.21 -8.38
C SER A 79 -11.49 24.20 -7.59
N ASP A 80 -11.03 25.44 -7.43
CA ASP A 80 -11.72 26.47 -6.68
C ASP A 80 -13.04 26.85 -7.37
N ASP A 81 -13.03 27.05 -8.70
CA ASP A 81 -14.21 27.40 -9.51
C ASP A 81 -15.30 26.31 -9.45
N TYR A 82 -14.91 25.05 -9.27
CA TYR A 82 -15.83 23.90 -9.22
C TYR A 82 -16.01 23.33 -7.80
N SER A 83 -15.50 24.01 -6.76
CA SER A 83 -15.61 23.59 -5.35
C SER A 83 -15.12 22.16 -5.09
N LEU A 84 -13.99 21.78 -5.70
CA LEU A 84 -13.38 20.45 -5.56
C LEU A 84 -12.46 20.32 -4.35
N ASP A 85 -12.32 21.35 -3.50
CA ASP A 85 -11.61 21.33 -2.21
C ASP A 85 -10.18 20.73 -2.24
N LEU A 86 -9.41 20.95 -3.32
CA LEU A 86 -7.98 20.56 -3.35
C LEU A 86 -7.19 21.22 -2.21
N PRO A 87 -6.45 20.46 -1.38
CA PRO A 87 -5.65 21.03 -0.30
C PRO A 87 -4.51 21.89 -0.84
N GLY A 88 -4.32 23.11 -0.35
CA GLY A 88 -3.31 24.06 -0.88
C GLY A 88 -1.84 23.59 -0.88
N ASN A 89 -1.52 22.43 -0.29
CA ASN A 89 -0.19 21.80 -0.32
C ASN A 89 -0.09 20.56 -1.22
N TRP A 90 -1.02 20.36 -2.15
CA TRP A 90 -0.95 19.27 -3.12
C TRP A 90 0.23 19.44 -4.10
N LEU A 91 0.74 18.34 -4.65
CA LEU A 91 1.88 18.32 -5.56
C LEU A 91 1.47 17.91 -6.98
N LEU A 92 2.04 18.56 -7.99
CA LEU A 92 1.92 18.17 -9.40
C LEU A 92 3.24 17.58 -9.88
N ASN A 93 3.21 16.38 -10.46
CA ASN A 93 4.34 15.78 -11.15
C ASN A 93 3.99 15.56 -12.62
N ILE A 94 4.98 15.74 -13.51
CA ILE A 94 4.82 15.57 -14.95
C ILE A 94 5.93 14.63 -15.40
N HIS A 95 5.56 13.55 -16.07
CA HIS A 95 6.44 12.48 -16.50
C HIS A 95 6.33 12.29 -18.01
N PHE A 96 7.47 12.18 -18.68
CA PHE A 96 7.56 11.89 -20.10
C PHE A 96 8.25 10.54 -20.30
N ASP A 97 7.72 9.72 -21.22
CA ASP A 97 8.27 8.41 -21.58
C ASP A 97 8.39 7.40 -20.41
N GLU A 98 7.66 7.64 -19.32
CA GLU A 98 7.60 6.71 -18.18
C GLU A 98 6.49 5.67 -18.34
N THR A 99 6.68 4.51 -17.71
CA THR A 99 5.66 3.47 -17.66
C THR A 99 4.46 3.93 -16.85
N LEU A 100 3.28 3.83 -17.46
CA LEU A 100 2.01 4.19 -16.84
C LEU A 100 1.67 3.24 -15.68
N PRO A 101 1.32 3.75 -14.48
CA PRO A 101 0.71 2.94 -13.44
C PRO A 101 -0.59 2.27 -13.93
N ASP A 102 -0.91 1.08 -13.42
CA ASP A 102 -2.13 0.35 -13.79
C ASP A 102 -3.40 1.13 -13.45
N GLU A 103 -3.36 1.93 -12.40
CA GLU A 103 -4.46 2.77 -11.92
C GLU A 103 -4.51 4.16 -12.60
N ALA A 104 -3.57 4.46 -13.52
CA ALA A 104 -3.59 5.73 -14.24
C ALA A 104 -4.74 5.76 -15.26
N ILE A 105 -5.52 6.84 -15.22
CA ILE A 105 -6.66 7.06 -16.10
C ILE A 105 -6.13 7.63 -17.41
N LYS A 106 -6.35 6.91 -18.51
CA LYS A 106 -5.87 7.33 -19.84
C LYS A 106 -6.88 8.24 -20.51
N MET A 107 -6.39 9.32 -21.11
CA MET A 107 -7.19 10.18 -21.97
C MET A 107 -7.41 9.47 -23.32
N SER A 108 -8.62 9.53 -23.84
CA SER A 108 -8.97 8.84 -25.10
C SER A 108 -8.41 9.53 -26.35
N GLN A 109 -8.23 10.85 -26.28
CA GLN A 109 -7.90 11.68 -27.44
C GLN A 109 -6.46 12.18 -27.46
N LEU A 110 -5.70 12.09 -26.36
CA LEU A 110 -4.32 12.54 -26.28
C LEU A 110 -3.48 11.45 -25.61
N PRO A 111 -2.16 11.36 -25.87
CA PRO A 111 -1.24 10.43 -25.23
C PRO A 111 -0.91 10.85 -23.78
N VAL A 112 -1.93 11.21 -23.02
CA VAL A 112 -1.84 11.72 -21.65
C VAL A 112 -2.62 10.78 -20.75
N ALA A 113 -2.06 10.49 -19.57
CA ALA A 113 -2.78 9.83 -18.50
C ALA A 113 -2.61 10.60 -17.19
N LEU A 114 -3.61 10.47 -16.32
CA LEU A 114 -3.65 11.11 -15.02
C LEU A 114 -3.67 10.04 -13.93
N PHE A 115 -2.81 10.20 -12.94
CA PHE A 115 -2.87 9.46 -11.69
C PHE A 115 -3.17 10.41 -10.55
N VAL A 116 -4.29 10.18 -9.85
CA VAL A 116 -4.72 10.98 -8.70
C VAL A 116 -4.22 10.31 -7.42
N LYS A 117 -3.30 10.97 -6.71
CA LYS A 117 -2.78 10.51 -5.42
C LYS A 117 -3.73 10.98 -4.34
N THR A 118 -4.59 10.11 -3.81
CA THR A 118 -5.42 10.40 -2.63
C THR A 118 -4.79 9.84 -1.36
N LYS A 119 -5.35 10.14 -0.18
CA LYS A 119 -5.00 9.48 1.10
C LYS A 119 -5.26 7.96 1.06
N THR A 120 -6.08 7.48 0.13
CA THR A 120 -6.58 6.10 0.01
C THR A 120 -6.09 5.38 -1.25
N HIS A 121 -5.71 6.11 -2.31
CA HIS A 121 -5.04 5.58 -3.51
C HIS A 121 -3.54 5.48 -3.26
N PHE A 122 -3.18 4.52 -2.42
CA PHE A 122 -1.93 3.81 -2.61
C PHE A 122 -2.04 3.09 -3.95
N VAL A 123 -1.04 3.26 -4.84
CA VAL A 123 -0.61 2.21 -5.79
C VAL A 123 -0.86 0.87 -5.12
N LYS A 124 -1.41 -0.15 -5.80
CA LYS A 124 -1.51 -1.50 -5.19
C LYS A 124 -0.15 -1.88 -4.58
N LEU A 125 0.04 -1.60 -3.30
CA LEU A 125 1.24 -1.93 -2.56
C LEU A 125 1.06 -3.40 -2.22
N GLN A 126 1.33 -4.20 -3.24
CA GLN A 126 1.60 -5.60 -3.07
C GLN A 126 2.90 -5.67 -2.28
N ALA A 127 2.77 -6.01 -1.01
CA ALA A 127 3.89 -6.21 -0.12
C ALA A 127 3.92 -7.68 0.25
N THR A 128 5.12 -8.23 0.24
CA THR A 128 5.40 -9.53 0.85
C THR A 128 6.28 -9.31 2.05
N ALA A 129 6.06 -10.09 3.10
CA ALA A 129 6.90 -10.11 4.27
C ALA A 129 7.16 -11.55 4.70
N PHE A 130 8.22 -11.74 5.46
CA PHE A 130 8.66 -12.98 6.06
C PHE A 130 8.54 -12.89 7.57
N ILE A 131 7.98 -13.96 8.15
CA ILE A 131 7.98 -14.17 9.58
C ILE A 131 8.88 -15.36 9.90
N LYS A 132 9.78 -15.18 10.86
CA LYS A 132 10.68 -16.23 11.35
C LYS A 132 10.63 -16.31 12.87
N ALA A 133 10.69 -17.52 13.42
CA ALA A 133 10.86 -17.68 14.86
C ALA A 133 12.33 -17.47 15.26
N LEU A 134 12.58 -16.55 16.19
CA LEU A 134 13.87 -16.39 16.87
C LEU A 134 13.95 -17.23 18.14
N SER A 135 12.80 -17.48 18.78
CA SER A 135 12.65 -18.43 19.88
C SER A 135 11.30 -19.13 19.82
N GLY A 136 11.17 -20.28 20.49
CA GLY A 136 10.05 -21.19 20.27
C GLY A 136 10.21 -21.99 18.98
N LYS A 137 9.32 -22.97 18.78
CA LYS A 137 9.37 -23.83 17.59
C LYS A 137 8.05 -23.79 16.85
N THR A 138 8.08 -23.24 15.64
CA THR A 138 6.95 -23.21 14.72
C THR A 138 6.91 -24.46 13.85
N SER A 139 5.76 -24.76 13.26
CA SER A 139 5.62 -25.90 12.34
C SER A 139 6.51 -25.79 11.08
N ARG A 140 6.89 -24.57 10.70
CA ARG A 140 7.79 -24.27 9.57
C ARG A 140 8.87 -23.27 10.01
N PRO A 141 10.08 -23.31 9.42
CA PRO A 141 11.16 -22.41 9.81
C PRO A 141 10.91 -20.94 9.44
N GLY A 142 10.02 -20.67 8.50
CA GLY A 142 9.62 -19.32 8.11
C GLY A 142 8.30 -19.31 7.33
N TYR A 143 7.68 -18.14 7.27
CA TYR A 143 6.36 -17.94 6.67
C TYR A 143 6.38 -16.71 5.77
N LEU A 144 6.03 -16.91 4.50
CA LEU A 144 5.79 -15.82 3.56
C LEU A 144 4.33 -15.36 3.71
N ILE A 145 4.14 -14.08 4.01
CA ILE A 145 2.84 -13.42 4.07
C ILE A 145 2.76 -12.34 2.98
N SER A 146 1.57 -12.12 2.44
CA SER A 146 1.33 -11.13 1.38
C SER A 146 0.17 -10.21 1.76
N SER A 147 0.17 -9.00 1.21
CA SER A 147 -0.92 -8.05 1.39
C SER A 147 -2.26 -8.51 0.81
N GLU A 148 -2.25 -9.56 -0.01
CA GLU A 148 -3.45 -10.19 -0.59
C GLU A 148 -3.96 -11.40 0.21
N GLY A 149 -3.14 -11.99 1.08
CA GLY A 149 -3.49 -13.22 1.80
C GLY A 149 -4.43 -13.04 2.99
N GLY A 150 -4.90 -11.82 3.24
CA GLY A 150 -5.86 -11.52 4.29
C GLY A 150 -5.27 -11.67 5.69
N LYS A 151 -5.91 -12.49 6.53
CA LYS A 151 -5.60 -12.61 7.96
C LYS A 151 -4.71 -13.82 8.26
N TYR A 152 -3.52 -13.57 8.78
CA TYR A 152 -2.55 -14.59 9.20
C TYR A 152 -2.62 -14.83 10.71
N ASN A 153 -3.48 -15.77 11.10
CA ASN A 153 -3.63 -16.24 12.48
C ASN A 153 -2.35 -16.88 13.07
N ILE A 154 -2.07 -16.55 14.32
CA ILE A 154 -0.95 -17.04 15.12
C ILE A 154 -1.49 -17.67 16.41
N GLY A 155 -1.05 -18.89 16.71
CA GLY A 155 -1.46 -19.57 17.93
C GLY A 155 -0.86 -20.95 18.13
N ARG A 156 -1.24 -21.57 19.24
CA ARG A 156 -0.86 -22.95 19.56
C ARG A 156 -1.70 -23.93 18.77
N ASP A 157 -1.03 -24.91 18.17
CA ASP A 157 -1.56 -25.90 17.23
C ASP A 157 -2.15 -25.30 15.94
N GLU A 158 -2.08 -26.05 14.83
CA GLU A 158 -2.58 -25.58 13.53
C GLU A 158 -4.11 -25.49 13.50
N LYS A 159 -4.81 -26.45 14.10
CA LYS A 159 -6.26 -26.44 14.27
C LYS A 159 -6.60 -26.22 15.73
N ALA A 160 -6.97 -24.99 16.06
CA ALA A 160 -7.43 -24.60 17.37
C ALA A 160 -8.95 -24.66 17.43
N GLN A 161 -9.52 -25.38 18.41
CA GLN A 161 -10.95 -25.27 18.71
C GLN A 161 -11.19 -24.04 19.59
N SER A 162 -12.13 -23.18 19.21
CA SER A 162 -12.59 -22.05 20.01
C SER A 162 -13.50 -22.51 21.14
N ASP A 163 -13.71 -21.63 22.12
CA ASP A 163 -14.64 -21.87 23.24
C ASP A 163 -16.10 -22.03 22.76
N GLU A 164 -16.40 -21.51 21.56
CA GLU A 164 -17.70 -21.64 20.87
C GLU A 164 -17.81 -22.90 20.00
N GLY A 165 -16.79 -23.76 19.99
CA GLY A 165 -16.81 -25.05 19.31
C GLY A 165 -16.40 -25.02 17.83
N TYR A 166 -16.14 -23.85 17.25
CA TYR A 166 -15.64 -23.72 15.88
C TYR A 166 -14.13 -23.99 15.80
N PHE A 167 -13.66 -24.45 14.64
CA PHE A 167 -12.24 -24.63 14.38
C PHE A 167 -11.65 -23.39 13.70
N ARG A 168 -10.57 -22.87 14.27
CA ARG A 168 -9.72 -21.83 13.70
C ARG A 168 -8.42 -22.46 13.19
N THR A 169 -8.01 -22.06 12.00
CA THR A 169 -6.68 -22.40 11.46
C THR A 169 -5.67 -21.33 11.84
N ASN A 170 -4.61 -21.73 12.54
CA ASN A 170 -3.42 -20.92 12.78
C ASN A 170 -2.44 -21.13 11.63
N HIS A 171 -2.19 -20.09 10.85
CA HIS A 171 -1.24 -20.14 9.74
C HIS A 171 0.21 -20.20 10.26
N ILE A 172 0.47 -19.50 11.37
CA ILE A 172 1.72 -19.55 12.11
C ILE A 172 1.44 -20.31 13.41
N ALA A 173 1.63 -21.63 13.34
CA ALA A 173 1.31 -22.54 14.41
C ALA A 173 2.54 -22.92 15.23
N PHE A 174 2.34 -22.95 16.55
CA PHE A 174 3.30 -23.48 17.52
C PHE A 174 2.78 -24.82 18.03
N PRO A 175 3.35 -25.96 17.59
CA PRO A 175 2.88 -27.28 18.01
C PRO A 175 2.99 -27.46 19.52
N SER A 176 1.91 -27.95 20.14
CA SER A 176 1.89 -28.31 21.57
C SER A 176 2.80 -29.49 21.91
N GLU A 177 2.99 -30.41 20.97
CA GLU A 177 3.91 -31.57 21.07
C GLU A 177 5.37 -31.21 20.80
N SER A 178 5.70 -29.92 20.70
CA SER A 178 7.08 -29.48 20.54
C SER A 178 7.90 -29.74 21.81
N ASP A 179 9.17 -30.07 21.59
CA ASP A 179 10.25 -30.07 22.57
C ASP A 179 10.61 -28.68 23.14
N ASP A 180 10.18 -27.57 22.51
CA ASP A 180 10.35 -26.24 23.09
C ASP A 180 9.18 -25.90 24.03
N GLU A 181 9.45 -26.01 25.33
CA GLU A 181 8.51 -25.71 26.42
C GLU A 181 7.87 -24.31 26.33
N ARG A 182 8.52 -23.35 25.65
CA ARG A 182 7.99 -22.00 25.47
C ARG A 182 6.67 -21.98 24.69
N ASN A 183 6.44 -22.97 23.83
CA ASN A 183 5.20 -23.11 23.06
C ASN A 183 3.97 -23.27 23.97
N LYS A 184 4.14 -23.78 25.20
CA LYS A 184 3.04 -23.97 26.17
C LYS A 184 2.44 -22.64 26.64
N TYR A 185 3.19 -21.55 26.57
CA TYR A 185 2.72 -20.20 26.92
C TYR A 185 1.99 -19.50 25.78
N ILE A 186 1.88 -20.13 24.61
CA ILE A 186 1.10 -19.61 23.50
C ILE A 186 -0.34 -20.10 23.63
N SER A 187 -1.25 -19.15 23.44
CA SER A 187 -2.69 -19.40 23.45
C SER A 187 -3.11 -20.02 22.12
N ARG A 188 -4.14 -20.85 22.12
CA ARG A 188 -4.72 -21.39 20.87
C ARG A 188 -5.14 -20.29 19.87
N GLN A 189 -5.56 -19.15 20.41
CA GLN A 189 -5.94 -17.94 19.68
C GLN A 189 -5.15 -16.75 20.25
N HIS A 190 -3.94 -16.53 19.76
CA HIS A 190 -3.02 -15.61 20.43
C HIS A 190 -2.92 -14.26 19.73
N ALA A 191 -2.72 -14.25 18.43
CA ALA A 191 -2.56 -13.01 17.67
C ALA A 191 -2.89 -13.24 16.19
N HIS A 192 -2.91 -12.17 15.42
CA HIS A 192 -2.93 -12.25 13.97
C HIS A 192 -2.26 -11.05 13.32
N ILE A 193 -1.73 -11.28 12.12
CA ILE A 193 -1.19 -10.24 11.26
C ILE A 193 -2.15 -10.06 10.09
N GLU A 194 -2.41 -8.81 9.71
CA GLU A 194 -3.14 -8.49 8.48
C GLU A 194 -2.53 -7.26 7.81
N TRP A 195 -2.82 -7.11 6.52
CA TRP A 195 -2.44 -5.91 5.78
C TRP A 195 -3.48 -4.80 5.98
N ASN A 196 -3.02 -3.67 6.50
CA ASN A 196 -3.84 -2.48 6.57
C ASN A 196 -3.69 -1.68 5.28
N LYS A 197 -4.74 -1.67 4.45
CA LYS A 197 -4.76 -0.98 3.15
C LYS A 197 -4.58 0.54 3.26
N ASN A 198 -5.02 1.14 4.36
CA ASN A 198 -4.94 2.59 4.57
C ASN A 198 -3.54 3.03 5.02
N LEU A 199 -2.82 2.16 5.73
CA LEU A 199 -1.46 2.44 6.20
C LEU A 199 -0.39 1.89 5.23
N ALA A 200 -0.80 1.01 4.32
CA ALA A 200 0.07 0.22 3.47
C ALA A 200 1.20 -0.47 4.25
N LYS A 201 0.82 -1.12 5.36
CA LYS A 201 1.72 -1.87 6.24
C LYS A 201 1.05 -3.12 6.77
N PHE A 202 1.88 -4.10 7.14
CA PHE A 202 1.41 -5.19 7.98
C PHE A 202 1.21 -4.68 9.41
N VAL A 203 0.13 -5.14 10.04
CA VAL A 203 -0.27 -4.73 11.38
C VAL A 203 -0.50 -5.99 12.22
N ILE A 204 0.11 -6.05 13.40
CA ILE A 204 -0.10 -7.11 14.40
C ILE A 204 -1.22 -6.72 15.35
N TYR A 205 -2.13 -7.66 15.60
CA TYR A 205 -3.21 -7.53 16.56
C TYR A 205 -3.15 -8.67 17.57
N ALA A 206 -3.49 -8.37 18.82
CA ALA A 206 -3.70 -9.39 19.84
C ALA A 206 -5.11 -9.99 19.68
N ASP A 207 -5.25 -11.30 19.86
CA ASP A 207 -6.55 -11.94 20.00
C ASP A 207 -6.91 -12.16 21.47
N GLU A 208 -8.06 -12.77 21.75
CA GLU A 208 -8.56 -13.02 23.10
C GLU A 208 -7.55 -13.74 24.02
N GLY A 209 -6.73 -14.63 23.47
CA GLY A 209 -5.68 -15.32 24.22
C GLY A 209 -4.38 -14.53 24.35
N GLY A 210 -4.24 -13.43 23.60
CA GLY A 210 -3.08 -12.54 23.50
C GLY A 210 -3.15 -11.26 24.33
N ILE A 211 -4.30 -10.98 24.95
CA ILE A 211 -4.52 -9.78 25.78
C ILE A 211 -4.47 -10.11 27.28
N PRO A 212 -4.14 -9.15 28.16
CA PRO A 212 -4.23 -9.34 29.61
C PRO A 212 -5.64 -9.76 30.07
N PRO A 213 -5.77 -10.57 31.14
CA PRO A 213 -4.73 -11.08 32.03
C PRO A 213 -3.99 -12.33 31.51
N ARG A 214 -4.29 -12.77 30.28
CA ARG A 214 -3.71 -13.98 29.68
C ARG A 214 -2.28 -13.71 29.15
N ASN A 215 -1.82 -14.58 28.26
CA ASN A 215 -0.48 -14.57 27.70
C ASN A 215 -0.35 -13.40 26.71
N LYS A 216 0.40 -12.36 27.08
CA LYS A 216 0.39 -11.06 26.38
C LYS A 216 1.17 -11.09 25.07
N VAL A 217 0.66 -10.35 24.08
CA VAL A 217 1.42 -9.93 22.89
C VAL A 217 2.16 -8.62 23.18
N LYS A 218 3.44 -8.57 22.84
CA LYS A 218 4.25 -7.35 22.87
C LYS A 218 4.96 -7.18 21.54
N LEU A 219 5.15 -5.94 21.12
CA LEU A 219 5.95 -5.59 19.95
C LEU A 219 7.18 -4.82 20.43
N ARG A 220 8.38 -5.28 20.06
CA ARG A 220 9.63 -4.55 20.29
C ARG A 220 10.13 -4.00 18.96
N SER A 221 10.28 -2.68 18.90
CA SER A 221 10.81 -1.98 17.72
C SER A 221 12.29 -2.33 17.51
N ALA A 222 12.69 -2.68 16.29
CA ALA A 222 14.10 -2.89 15.96
C ALA A 222 14.92 -1.59 16.03
N LEU A 223 14.34 -0.50 15.54
CA LEU A 223 15.00 0.81 15.46
C LEU A 223 15.21 1.45 16.83
N THR A 224 14.21 1.36 17.72
CA THR A 224 14.19 2.12 18.99
C THR A 224 14.30 1.25 20.22
N GLU A 225 14.21 -0.07 20.07
CA GLU A 225 14.14 -1.07 21.14
C GLU A 225 12.96 -0.91 22.11
N LYS A 226 12.05 0.04 21.84
CA LYS A 226 10.88 0.29 22.68
C LYS A 226 9.91 -0.88 22.57
N ILE A 227 9.33 -1.26 23.71
CA ILE A 227 8.35 -2.34 23.81
C ILE A 227 6.96 -1.74 24.00
N VAL A 228 6.07 -2.04 23.06
CA VAL A 228 4.64 -1.74 23.15
C VAL A 228 3.88 -3.01 23.52
N LYS A 229 2.93 -2.90 24.46
CA LYS A 229 2.09 -4.01 24.89
C LYS A 229 0.72 -3.86 24.24
N LEU A 230 0.23 -4.93 23.61
CA LEU A 230 -1.11 -4.91 23.02
C LEU A 230 -2.13 -5.25 24.11
N HIS A 231 -3.04 -4.32 24.35
CA HIS A 231 -4.01 -4.38 25.46
C HIS A 231 -5.45 -4.64 25.01
N ALA A 232 -5.75 -4.47 23.73
CA ALA A 232 -7.07 -4.62 23.16
C ALA A 232 -6.98 -5.36 21.81
N THR A 233 -8.05 -6.06 21.42
CA THR A 233 -8.09 -6.83 20.17
C THR A 233 -8.32 -5.95 18.94
N GLN A 234 -8.87 -4.74 19.14
CA GLN A 234 -9.21 -3.80 18.08
C GLN A 234 -8.08 -2.81 17.76
N ILE A 235 -7.02 -2.76 18.57
CA ILE A 235 -5.92 -1.81 18.40
C ILE A 235 -4.68 -2.58 17.92
N GLY A 236 -4.43 -2.49 16.62
CA GLY A 236 -3.25 -3.07 15.98
C GLY A 236 -2.01 -2.20 16.15
N GLN A 237 -0.83 -2.78 15.98
CA GLN A 237 0.45 -2.08 15.92
C GLN A 237 1.12 -2.34 14.58
N GLU A 238 1.65 -1.30 13.96
CA GLU A 238 2.38 -1.39 12.69
C GLU A 238 3.66 -2.21 12.86
N LEU A 239 3.98 -3.02 11.84
CA LEU A 239 5.22 -3.79 11.78
C LEU A 239 6.21 -3.13 10.82
N GLU A 240 7.41 -2.89 11.33
CA GLU A 240 8.57 -2.39 10.58
C GLU A 240 9.64 -3.48 10.43
N GLU A 241 10.58 -3.25 9.51
CA GLU A 241 11.71 -4.15 9.27
C GLU A 241 12.47 -4.49 10.55
N GLY A 242 12.65 -5.79 10.80
CA GLY A 242 13.37 -6.34 11.95
C GLY A 242 12.59 -6.35 13.27
N ASP A 243 11.34 -5.84 13.29
CA ASP A 243 10.56 -5.79 14.52
C ASP A 243 10.32 -7.18 15.12
N GLN A 244 10.28 -7.24 16.45
CA GLN A 244 10.13 -8.47 17.19
C GLN A 244 8.76 -8.57 17.85
N ILE A 245 8.00 -9.61 17.50
CA ILE A 245 6.70 -9.94 18.08
C ILE A 245 6.92 -10.97 19.19
N ILE A 246 6.63 -10.57 20.42
CA ILE A 246 6.81 -11.39 21.62
C ILE A 246 5.45 -11.96 22.03
N LEU A 247 5.35 -13.28 22.10
CA LEU A 247 4.14 -14.04 22.40
C LEU A 247 4.31 -14.79 23.73
N GLY A 248 3.35 -14.63 24.63
CA GLY A 248 3.35 -15.34 25.93
C GLY A 248 4.60 -15.14 26.77
N GLU A 249 5.29 -14.00 26.59
CA GLU A 249 6.54 -13.61 27.27
C GLU A 249 7.79 -14.44 26.96
N SER A 250 7.68 -15.52 26.19
CA SER A 250 8.78 -16.45 25.97
C SER A 250 9.15 -16.68 24.50
N VAL A 251 8.16 -16.58 23.60
CA VAL A 251 8.37 -16.80 22.17
C VAL A 251 8.55 -15.49 21.44
N VAL A 252 9.48 -15.46 20.50
CA VAL A 252 9.82 -14.28 19.71
C VAL A 252 9.78 -14.64 18.24
N LEU A 253 8.96 -13.91 17.49
CA LEU A 253 8.98 -13.88 16.04
C LEU A 253 9.66 -12.60 15.58
N GLU A 254 10.36 -12.67 14.45
CA GLU A 254 10.92 -11.53 13.72
C GLU A 254 10.11 -11.30 12.45
N PHE A 255 9.84 -10.03 12.16
CA PHE A 255 9.20 -9.57 10.95
C PHE A 255 10.23 -8.93 10.01
N SER A 256 10.17 -9.26 8.71
CA SER A 256 11.03 -8.66 7.68
C SER A 256 10.28 -8.53 6.36
N TYR A 257 10.43 -7.42 5.64
CA TYR A 257 10.01 -7.25 4.25
C TYR A 257 10.99 -7.91 3.27
N GLU A 258 12.23 -8.15 3.70
CA GLU A 258 13.24 -8.84 2.91
C GLU A 258 13.16 -10.35 3.14
N LYS A 259 13.51 -11.12 2.11
CA LYS A 259 13.65 -12.57 2.30
C LYS A 259 14.88 -12.80 3.18
N PRO A 260 14.78 -13.55 4.28
CA PRO A 260 15.95 -13.86 5.08
C PRO A 260 16.97 -14.57 4.18
N ASP A 261 18.18 -14.04 4.12
CA ASP A 261 19.30 -14.68 3.44
C ASP A 261 19.41 -16.11 3.96
N ALA A 262 19.49 -17.07 3.02
CA ALA A 262 19.81 -18.45 3.36
C ALA A 262 21.22 -18.46 3.94
N THR A 263 21.33 -18.32 5.26
CA THR A 263 22.62 -18.45 5.93
C THR A 263 23.13 -19.87 5.68
N PRO A 264 24.36 -20.06 5.17
CA PRO A 264 24.94 -21.39 5.05
C PRO A 264 25.06 -21.98 6.45
N GLU A 265 24.52 -23.18 6.67
CA GLU A 265 24.85 -23.97 7.85
C GLU A 265 26.38 -24.16 7.88
N SER A 266 27.01 -23.65 8.93
CA SER A 266 28.42 -23.89 9.27
C SER A 266 28.54 -24.97 10.32
#